data_AF-A0A0Q8PKT2-F1
#
_entry.id   AF-A0A0Q8PKT2-F1
#
_cell.length_a   1.000
_cell.length_b   1.000
_cell.length_c   1.000
_cell.angle_alpha   90.00
_cell.angle_beta   90.00
_cell.angle_gamma   90.00
#
_symmetry.space_group_name_H-M   'P 1'
#
loop_
_entity.id
_entity.type
_entity.pdbx_description
1 polymer ?
#
loop_
_entity_poly.entity_id
_entity_poly.type
_entity_poly.pdbx_seq_one_letter_code
_entity_poly.pdbx_strand_id
1 'polypeptide(L)'
;MPRSVVVLSSDPDLFDNVRALLATDPRFVDAGNTVHCDGSLAPLTNIYPVETHPVEWDDWDAATSGMPDPRTSSLLIFESRSHEWVAEVGRVLAEGLTSPVWIVDSADTVWPADQIDSARVALA
;
A
#
# COMPACT_ATOMS: atom_id res chain seq x y z
N MET A 1 -17.20 6.68 -3.17
CA MET A 1 -16.10 6.91 -2.22
C MET A 1 -14.79 6.55 -2.95
N PRO A 2 -13.63 7.11 -2.58
CA PRO A 2 -12.35 6.55 -3.00
C PRO A 2 -12.28 5.10 -2.53
N ARG A 3 -11.70 4.21 -3.35
CA ARG A 3 -11.53 2.82 -2.95
C ARG A 3 -10.11 2.61 -2.46
N SER A 4 -9.89 1.76 -1.47
CA SER A 4 -8.57 1.64 -0.84
C SER A 4 -8.09 0.21 -0.61
N VAL A 5 -6.78 0.09 -0.47
CA VAL A 5 -6.08 -1.06 0.10
C VAL A 5 -5.14 -0.56 1.20
N VAL A 6 -4.76 -1.44 2.12
CA VAL A 6 -3.73 -1.16 3.13
C VAL A 6 -2.39 -1.66 2.59
N VAL A 7 -1.36 -0.82 2.68
CA VAL A 7 0.03 -1.19 2.43
C VAL A 7 0.72 -1.37 3.77
N LEU A 8 1.41 -2.49 3.96
CA LEU A 8 1.93 -2.92 5.24
C LEU A 8 3.39 -3.34 5.11
N SER A 9 4.21 -2.95 6.08
CA SER A 9 5.58 -3.42 6.23
C SER A 9 6.04 -3.32 7.69
N SER A 10 7.04 -4.13 8.07
CA SER A 10 7.72 -4.01 9.36
C SER A 10 8.68 -2.80 9.42
N ASP A 11 8.83 -2.06 8.31
CA ASP A 11 9.70 -0.89 8.22
C ASP A 11 9.10 0.29 9.02
N PRO A 12 9.75 0.77 10.09
CA PRO A 12 9.24 1.91 10.86
C PRO A 12 9.21 3.21 10.04
N ASP A 13 10.03 3.30 8.98
CA ASP A 13 10.15 4.48 8.12
C ASP A 13 9.43 4.27 6.77
N LEU A 14 8.47 3.33 6.71
CA LEU A 14 7.80 2.90 5.49
C LEU A 14 7.32 4.06 4.61
N PHE A 15 6.65 5.06 5.21
CA PHE A 15 6.13 6.18 4.42
C PHE A 15 7.23 7.04 3.80
N ASP A 16 8.30 7.34 4.55
CA ASP A 16 9.41 8.13 4.03
C ASP A 16 10.14 7.41 2.90
N ASN A 17 10.30 6.08 3.02
CA ASN A 17 10.90 5.26 1.98
C ASN A 17 10.01 5.16 0.74
N VAL A 18 8.69 4.96 0.90
CA VAL A 18 7.71 5.00 -0.20
C VAL A 18 7.72 6.36 -0.89
N ARG A 19 7.73 7.45 -0.13
CA ARG A 19 7.75 8.83 -0.63
C ARG A 19 9.02 9.10 -1.42
N ALA A 20 10.19 8.74 -0.89
CA ALA A 20 11.46 8.92 -1.58
C ALA A 20 11.54 8.10 -2.89
N LEU A 21 11.03 6.86 -2.87
CA LEU A 21 10.97 6.00 -4.06
C LEU A 21 10.04 6.59 -5.12
N LEU A 22 8.79 6.89 -4.77
CA LEU A 22 7.79 7.35 -5.72
C LEU A 22 8.06 8.77 -6.24
N ALA A 23 8.81 9.60 -5.50
CA ALA A 23 9.27 10.90 -5.99
C ALA A 23 10.19 10.82 -7.22
N THR A 24 10.74 9.64 -7.54
CA THR A 24 11.52 9.41 -8.76
C THR A 24 10.66 9.16 -10.00
N ASP A 25 9.37 8.89 -9.83
CA ASP A 25 8.41 8.65 -10.90
C ASP A 25 7.58 9.93 -11.15
N PRO A 26 7.62 10.52 -12.37
CA PRO A 26 6.97 11.78 -12.67
C PRO A 26 5.43 11.74 -12.61
N ARG A 27 4.83 10.56 -12.46
CA ARG A 27 3.38 10.40 -12.27
C ARG A 27 2.94 10.75 -10.86
N PHE A 28 3.87 10.74 -9.90
CA PHE A 28 3.61 11.04 -8.49
C PHE A 28 4.08 12.44 -8.10
N VAL A 29 3.38 13.02 -7.13
CA VAL A 29 3.68 14.31 -6.51
C VAL A 29 3.81 14.09 -5.01
N ASP A 30 4.95 14.49 -4.43
CA ASP A 30 5.12 14.57 -2.98
C ASP A 30 4.36 15.81 -2.46
N ALA A 31 3.31 15.57 -1.65
CA ALA A 31 2.51 16.60 -0.99
C ALA A 31 2.81 16.68 0.52
N GLY A 32 3.97 16.20 0.96
CA GLY A 32 4.43 16.22 2.35
C GLY A 32 3.94 15.00 3.13
N ASN A 33 2.68 15.01 3.57
CA ASN A 33 2.07 13.90 4.31
C ASN A 33 1.29 12.93 3.41
N THR A 34 1.39 13.08 2.09
CA THR A 34 0.72 12.24 1.11
C THR A 34 1.55 12.21 -0.17
N VAL A 35 1.60 11.05 -0.82
CA VAL A 35 2.06 10.89 -2.20
C VAL A 35 0.82 10.80 -3.09
N HIS A 36 0.77 11.62 -4.14
CA HIS A 36 -0.45 11.84 -4.92
C HIS A 36 -0.24 11.65 -6.42
N CYS A 37 -1.22 11.09 -7.12
CA CYS A 37 -1.37 11.22 -8.58
C CYS A 37 -2.67 11.99 -8.86
N ASP A 38 -2.61 13.03 -9.70
CA ASP A 38 -3.75 13.92 -9.98
C ASP A 38 -4.77 13.36 -10.99
N GLY A 39 -4.50 12.19 -11.57
CA GLY A 39 -5.35 11.58 -12.60
C GLY A 39 -4.90 11.86 -14.05
N SER A 40 -3.89 12.71 -14.28
CA SER A 40 -3.50 13.15 -15.62
C SER A 40 -2.62 12.15 -16.37
N LEU A 41 -1.62 11.57 -15.70
CA LEU A 41 -0.65 10.62 -16.24
C LEU A 41 -0.83 9.19 -15.72
N ALA A 42 -1.56 9.05 -14.61
CA ALA A 42 -1.88 7.79 -13.93
C ALA A 42 -3.23 7.94 -13.22
N PRO A 43 -3.90 6.84 -12.83
CA PRO A 43 -5.14 6.92 -12.07
C PRO A 43 -5.00 7.77 -10.80
N LEU A 44 -6.06 8.54 -10.50
CA LEU A 44 -6.15 9.37 -9.29
C LEU A 44 -5.82 8.52 -8.06
N THR A 45 -4.78 8.92 -7.34
CA THR A 45 -4.17 8.13 -6.26
C THR A 45 -3.79 9.00 -5.08
N ASN A 46 -4.01 8.49 -3.87
CA ASN A 46 -3.39 9.02 -2.65
C ASN A 46 -2.74 7.86 -1.89
N ILE A 47 -1.53 8.07 -1.40
CA ILE A 47 -0.83 7.16 -0.48
C ILE A 47 -0.38 7.97 0.73
N TYR A 48 -0.81 7.60 1.93
CA TYR A 48 -0.50 8.34 3.15
C TYR A 48 -0.42 7.42 4.37
N PRO A 49 0.38 7.79 5.39
CA PRO A 49 0.50 6.98 6.60
C PRO A 49 -0.77 7.08 7.45
N VAL A 50 -1.06 6.02 8.18
CA VAL A 50 -2.10 6.01 9.21
C VAL A 50 -1.54 5.52 10.53
N GLU A 51 -2.07 6.07 11.62
CA GLU A 51 -1.78 5.52 12.94
C GLU A 51 -2.41 4.14 13.04
N THR A 52 -1.60 3.15 13.38
CA THR A 52 -2.09 1.79 13.60
C THR A 52 -2.76 1.73 14.96
N HIS A 53 -4.04 1.37 14.98
CA HIS A 53 -4.75 1.01 16.20
C HIS A 53 -4.84 -0.51 16.30
N PRO A 54 -4.11 -1.16 17.23
CA PRO A 54 -4.07 -2.63 17.32
C PRO A 54 -5.44 -3.30 17.37
N VAL A 55 -6.42 -2.64 18.01
CA VAL A 55 -7.81 -3.11 18.14
C VAL A 55 -8.52 -3.32 16.80
N GLU A 56 -8.14 -2.57 15.76
CA GLU A 56 -8.70 -2.74 14.41
C GLU A 56 -8.26 -4.06 13.76
N TRP A 57 -7.23 -4.69 14.33
CA TRP A 57 -6.61 -5.93 13.85
C TRP A 57 -6.67 -7.05 14.91
N ASP A 58 -7.51 -6.91 15.95
CA ASP A 58 -7.63 -7.92 17.01
C ASP A 58 -8.08 -9.28 16.46
N ASP A 59 -9.02 -9.28 15.52
CA ASP A 59 -9.53 -10.49 14.85
C ASP A 59 -8.62 -11.00 13.71
N TRP A 60 -7.48 -10.33 13.48
CA TRP A 60 -6.55 -10.71 12.42
C TRP A 60 -5.78 -11.99 12.79
N ASP A 61 -6.15 -13.10 12.15
CA ASP A 61 -5.54 -14.43 12.34
C ASP A 61 -4.92 -14.99 11.05
N ALA A 62 -4.62 -14.10 10.07
CA ALA A 62 -4.15 -14.52 8.76
C ALA A 62 -2.73 -15.08 8.85
N ALA A 63 -2.62 -16.42 8.77
CA ALA A 63 -1.38 -17.15 8.60
C ALA A 63 -0.83 -17.03 7.17
N THR A 64 -0.59 -15.81 6.68
CA THR A 64 0.16 -15.62 5.44
C THR A 64 1.64 -15.68 5.77
N SER A 65 2.31 -16.73 5.28
CA SER A 65 3.76 -16.93 5.45
C SER A 65 4.54 -15.64 5.14
N GLY A 66 5.14 -15.04 6.16
CA GLY A 66 6.08 -13.93 6.04
C GLY A 66 5.48 -12.53 6.20
N MET A 67 4.16 -12.35 6.22
CA MET A 67 3.57 -11.04 6.53
C MET A 67 3.78 -10.70 8.02
N PRO A 68 4.26 -9.49 8.36
CA PRO A 68 4.42 -9.08 9.74
C PRO A 68 3.06 -8.79 10.40
N ASP A 69 3.02 -8.83 11.73
CA ASP A 69 1.80 -8.57 12.50
C ASP A 69 1.35 -7.12 12.28
N PRO A 70 0.17 -6.87 11.69
CA PRO A 70 -0.32 -5.52 11.42
C PRO A 70 -0.40 -4.65 12.67
N ARG A 71 -0.61 -5.24 13.86
CA ARG A 71 -0.71 -4.50 15.13
C ARG A 71 0.59 -3.81 15.54
N THR A 72 1.70 -4.24 14.95
CA THR A 72 3.05 -3.74 15.25
C THR A 72 3.79 -3.21 14.01
N SER A 73 3.12 -3.21 12.87
CA SER A 73 3.69 -2.82 11.57
C SER A 73 3.38 -1.36 11.26
N SER A 74 4.10 -0.80 10.28
CA SER A 74 3.74 0.48 9.68
C SER A 74 2.70 0.26 8.59
N LEU A 75 1.68 1.11 8.57
CA LEU A 75 0.55 1.03 7.64
C LEU A 75 0.42 2.31 6.82
N LEU A 76 0.17 2.15 5.54
CA LEU A 76 -0.28 3.23 4.66
C LEU A 76 -1.64 2.88 4.08
N ILE A 77 -2.47 3.90 3.84
CA ILE A 77 -3.64 3.76 2.98
C ILE A 77 -3.23 4.09 1.56
N PHE A 78 -3.56 3.22 0.63
CA PHE A 78 -3.44 3.47 -0.80
C PHE A 78 -4.85 3.54 -1.39
N GLU A 79 -5.29 4.76 -1.66
CA GLU A 79 -6.54 5.04 -2.35
C GLU A 79 -6.33 5.03 -3.87
N SER A 80 -7.06 4.16 -4.57
CA SER A 80 -7.16 4.15 -6.03
C SER A 80 -8.42 3.41 -6.47
N ARG A 81 -8.99 3.80 -7.61
CA ARG A 81 -10.10 3.06 -8.24
C ARG A 81 -9.66 1.99 -9.23
N SER A 82 -8.38 1.95 -9.60
CA SER A 82 -7.83 0.98 -10.55
C SER A 82 -7.03 -0.09 -9.81
N HIS A 83 -7.49 -1.33 -9.95
CA HIS A 83 -6.85 -2.51 -9.40
C HIS A 83 -5.56 -2.85 -10.17
N GLU A 84 -5.51 -2.57 -11.47
CA GLU A 84 -4.27 -2.66 -12.26
C GLU A 84 -3.22 -1.69 -11.77
N TRP A 85 -3.63 -0.47 -11.40
CA TRP A 85 -2.72 0.53 -10.86
C TRP A 85 -2.20 0.15 -9.47
N VAL A 86 -3.06 -0.37 -8.60
CA VAL A 86 -2.62 -0.92 -7.30
C VAL A 86 -1.58 -2.02 -7.50
N ALA A 87 -1.80 -2.90 -8.47
CA ALA A 87 -0.86 -3.98 -8.78
C ALA A 87 0.45 -3.49 -9.43
N GLU A 88 0.40 -2.43 -10.23
CA GLU A 88 1.60 -1.81 -10.81
C GLU A 88 2.44 -1.13 -9.73
N VAL A 89 1.82 -0.28 -8.91
CA VAL A 89 2.51 0.42 -7.83
C VAL A 89 3.03 -0.57 -6.80
N GLY A 90 2.28 -1.62 -6.46
CA GLY A 90 2.75 -2.70 -5.59
C GLY A 90 4.08 -3.30 -6.06
N ARG A 91 4.21 -3.58 -7.37
CA ARG A 91 5.46 -4.08 -7.95
C ARG A 91 6.60 -3.06 -7.85
N VAL A 92 6.33 -1.78 -8.14
CA VAL A 92 7.32 -0.71 -7.96
C VAL A 92 7.82 -0.65 -6.52
N LEU A 93 6.92 -0.73 -5.54
CA LEU A 93 7.27 -0.74 -4.12
C LEU A 93 8.11 -1.96 -3.76
N ALA A 94 7.73 -3.15 -4.23
CA ALA A 94 8.47 -4.39 -3.94
C ALA A 94 9.89 -4.40 -4.53
N GLU A 95 10.07 -3.80 -5.71
CA GLU A 95 11.38 -3.71 -6.37
C GLU A 95 12.27 -2.60 -5.78
N GLY A 96 11.66 -1.49 -5.35
CA GLY A 96 12.39 -0.30 -4.92
C GLY A 96 12.67 -0.23 -3.42
N LEU A 97 11.91 -0.93 -2.59
CA LEU A 97 12.08 -0.91 -1.13
C LEU A 97 12.95 -2.07 -0.65
N THR A 98 13.74 -1.81 0.40
CA THR A 98 14.59 -2.85 1.01
C THR A 98 13.78 -3.81 1.87
N SER A 99 12.80 -3.29 2.61
CA SER A 99 11.89 -4.08 3.42
C SER A 99 10.75 -4.63 2.55
N PRO A 100 10.35 -5.91 2.70
CA PRO A 100 9.23 -6.42 1.94
C PRO A 100 7.94 -5.66 2.30
N VAL A 101 7.02 -5.63 1.34
CA VAL A 101 5.74 -4.94 1.44
C VAL A 101 4.61 -5.88 1.11
N TRP A 102 3.52 -5.75 1.84
CA TRP A 102 2.27 -6.47 1.63
C TRP A 102 1.14 -5.49 1.36
N ILE A 103 0.15 -5.96 0.59
CA ILE A 103 -1.08 -5.26 0.29
C ILE A 103 -2.22 -6.09 0.86
N VAL A 104 -3.03 -5.49 1.74
CA VAL A 104 -4.27 -6.05 2.25
C VAL A 104 -5.42 -5.36 1.55
N ASP A 105 -6.19 -6.12 0.79
CA ASP A 105 -7.34 -5.60 0.05
C ASP A 105 -8.62 -5.58 0.90
N SER A 106 -9.71 -5.04 0.35
CA SER A 106 -10.95 -4.87 1.13
C SER A 106 -11.70 -6.16 1.43
N ALA A 107 -11.23 -7.30 0.91
CA ALA A 107 -11.78 -8.63 1.21
C ALA A 107 -10.85 -9.40 2.16
N ASP A 108 -9.98 -8.68 2.88
CA ASP A 108 -8.94 -9.21 3.76
C ASP A 108 -7.96 -10.17 3.06
N THR A 109 -7.83 -10.05 1.73
CA THR A 109 -6.86 -10.83 0.98
C THR A 109 -5.50 -10.17 1.07
N VAL A 110 -4.50 -10.96 1.45
CA VAL A 110 -3.12 -10.51 1.59
C VAL A 110 -2.32 -10.88 0.35
N TRP A 111 -1.59 -9.91 -0.17
CA TRP A 111 -0.71 -10.07 -1.31
C TRP A 111 0.69 -9.57 -0.93
N PRO A 112 1.76 -10.38 -1.10
CA PRO A 112 3.09 -9.80 -1.29
C PRO A 112 3.03 -8.83 -2.47
N ALA A 113 3.62 -7.64 -2.33
CA ALA A 113 3.43 -6.56 -3.31
C ALA A 113 3.99 -6.90 -4.71
N ASP A 114 4.93 -7.84 -4.81
CA ASP A 114 5.46 -8.41 -6.06
C ASP A 114 4.57 -9.49 -6.70
N GLN A 115 3.59 -10.02 -5.97
CA GLN A 115 2.74 -11.16 -6.35
C GLN A 115 1.26 -10.81 -6.45
N ILE A 116 0.93 -9.52 -6.39
CA ILE A 116 -0.44 -9.03 -6.48
C ILE A 116 -1.07 -9.33 -7.85
N ASP A 117 -2.17 -10.07 -7.84
CA ASP A 117 -2.97 -10.35 -9.04
C ASP A 117 -4.04 -9.27 -9.21
N SER A 118 -3.82 -8.36 -10.17
CA SER A 118 -4.73 -7.26 -10.45
C SER A 118 -6.17 -7.72 -10.74
N ALA A 119 -6.40 -8.93 -11.26
CA ALA A 119 -7.74 -9.41 -11.56
C ALA A 119 -8.55 -9.79 -10.32
N ARG A 120 -7.88 -9.91 -9.16
CA ARG A 120 -8.47 -10.41 -7.91
C ARG A 120 -8.49 -9.40 -6.77
N VAL A 121 -7.83 -8.25 -6.92
CA VAL A 121 -7.81 -7.20 -5.90
C VAL A 121 -9.22 -6.66 -5.66
N ALA A 122 -9.70 -6.80 -4.43
CA ALA A 122 -10.95 -6.19 -3.99
C ALA A 122 -10.69 -4.74 -3.54
N LEU A 123 -11.46 -3.81 -4.10
CA LEU A 123 -11.39 -2.39 -3.77
C LEU A 123 -12.74 -1.95 -3.17
N ALA A 124 -12.74 -1.43 -1.94
CA ALA A 124 -13.93 -0.86 -1.27
C ALA A 124 -13.81 0.65 -1.13
#